data_AF-A0A1R1XWV9-F1
#
_entry.id   AF-A0A1R1XWV9-F1
#
_cell.length_a   1.000
_cell.length_b   1.000
_cell.length_c   1.000
_cell.angle_alpha   90.00
_cell.angle_beta   90.00
_cell.angle_gamma   90.00
#
_symmetry.space_group_name_H-M   'P 1'
#
loop_
_entity.id
_entity.type
_entity.pdbx_description
1 polymer ?
#
loop_
_entity_poly.entity_id
_entity_poly.type
_entity_poly.pdbx_seq_one_letter_code
_entity_poly.pdbx_strand_id
1 'polypeptide(L)'
;MLASLKLTIPLALLSMAVMSQDLDPNASVGGLGNGLNPGGIDFIYKNVVVPPPPTSQNTFEFFKDKNYGNSFYRVDVEFNKCYDVGAFNSAIFYGRKNGYVRMYTGSGCTGGGVNRLMSNQYAPSDNKLQYGTQFSSVQLLPAPRAVRPVIKKRRRDDDEN
;
A
#
# COMPACT_ATOMS: atom_id res chain seq x y z
N MET A 1 12.97 -58.17 -10.40
CA MET A 1 11.70 -58.14 -11.15
C MET A 1 10.90 -56.95 -10.65
N LEU A 2 10.82 -55.88 -11.44
CA LEU A 2 10.06 -54.66 -11.12
C LEU A 2 8.58 -54.90 -11.48
N ALA A 3 7.67 -54.65 -10.54
CA ALA A 3 6.25 -54.51 -10.84
C ALA A 3 5.94 -53.01 -11.02
N SER A 4 5.53 -52.68 -12.24
CA SER A 4 5.23 -51.33 -12.72
C SER A 4 3.83 -50.92 -12.29
N LEU A 5 3.70 -49.93 -11.40
CA LEU A 5 2.41 -49.35 -11.03
C LEU A 5 2.05 -48.24 -12.05
N LYS A 6 1.17 -48.55 -13.00
CA LYS A 6 0.56 -47.56 -13.91
C LYS A 6 -0.51 -46.79 -13.15
N LEU A 7 -0.24 -45.52 -12.84
CA LEU A 7 -1.24 -44.58 -12.35
C LEU A 7 -1.80 -43.80 -13.55
N THR A 8 -2.99 -44.20 -14.01
CA THR A 8 -3.74 -43.51 -15.07
C THR A 8 -4.53 -42.37 -14.46
N ILE A 9 -4.15 -41.12 -14.76
CA ILE A 9 -4.90 -39.92 -14.37
C ILE A 9 -5.82 -39.57 -15.56
N PRO A 10 -7.16 -39.48 -15.38
CA PRO A 10 -8.02 -39.00 -16.44
C PRO A 10 -7.87 -37.48 -16.62
N LEU A 11 -7.61 -37.10 -17.87
CA LEU A 11 -7.53 -35.74 -18.37
C LEU A 11 -8.95 -35.14 -18.42
N ALA A 12 -9.31 -34.33 -17.42
CA ALA A 12 -10.52 -33.52 -17.47
C ALA A 12 -10.20 -32.16 -18.10
N LEU A 13 -10.54 -32.01 -19.38
CA LEU A 13 -10.76 -30.72 -20.02
C LEU A 13 -11.96 -30.06 -19.33
N LEU A 14 -11.75 -28.93 -18.67
CA LEU A 14 -12.82 -27.97 -18.40
C LEU A 14 -12.39 -26.59 -18.91
N SER A 15 -12.86 -26.29 -20.12
CA SER A 15 -12.93 -24.93 -20.63
C SER A 15 -14.05 -24.22 -19.89
N MET A 16 -13.76 -23.17 -19.13
CA MET A 16 -14.80 -22.25 -18.63
C MET A 16 -14.37 -20.81 -18.83
N ALA A 17 -15.02 -20.23 -19.84
CA ALA A 17 -15.36 -18.85 -20.09
C ALA A 17 -14.81 -17.78 -19.12
N VAL A 18 -14.08 -16.83 -19.71
CA VAL A 18 -13.99 -15.45 -19.22
C VAL A 18 -15.40 -14.87 -19.27
N MET A 19 -16.07 -14.75 -18.11
CA MET A 19 -17.24 -13.89 -17.96
C MET A 19 -16.80 -12.60 -17.31
N SER A 20 -16.62 -11.58 -18.15
CA SER A 20 -16.65 -10.18 -17.74
C SER A 20 -18.09 -9.90 -17.29
N GLN A 21 -18.31 -9.75 -15.99
CA GLN A 21 -19.57 -9.23 -15.45
C GLN A 21 -19.32 -7.79 -15.03
N ASP A 22 -19.83 -6.87 -15.85
CA ASP A 22 -20.10 -5.50 -15.45
C ASP A 22 -21.00 -5.51 -14.21
N LEU A 23 -20.39 -5.28 -13.05
CA LEU A 23 -21.11 -4.99 -11.82
C LEU A 23 -21.41 -3.50 -11.82
N ASP A 24 -22.63 -3.14 -12.25
CA ASP A 24 -23.22 -1.81 -12.03
C ASP A 24 -23.22 -1.49 -10.52
N PRO A 25 -22.47 -0.47 -10.05
CA PRO A 25 -22.29 -0.25 -8.61
C PRO A 25 -23.40 0.60 -7.96
N ASN A 26 -24.58 0.74 -8.59
CA ASN A 26 -25.59 1.71 -8.16
C ASN A 26 -26.92 1.10 -7.65
N ALA A 27 -26.87 -0.10 -7.07
CA ALA A 27 -28.01 -0.65 -6.33
C ALA A 27 -28.03 -0.10 -4.89
N SER A 28 -28.73 1.02 -4.69
CA SER A 28 -28.99 1.63 -3.38
C SER A 28 -30.18 0.92 -2.69
N VAL A 29 -29.93 0.28 -1.54
CA VAL A 29 -30.97 -0.24 -0.64
C VAL A 29 -30.97 0.61 0.64
N GLY A 30 -32.05 1.35 0.84
CA GLY A 30 -32.22 2.32 1.92
C GLY A 30 -32.56 1.72 3.30
N GLY A 31 -32.36 2.53 4.33
CA GLY A 31 -32.80 2.27 5.71
C GLY A 31 -32.46 3.45 6.64
N LEU A 32 -33.42 4.34 6.85
CA LEU A 32 -33.35 5.52 7.71
C LEU A 32 -33.77 5.17 9.15
N GLY A 33 -33.02 5.69 10.13
CA GLY A 33 -33.40 5.79 11.53
C GLY A 33 -32.71 7.02 12.11
N ASN A 34 -33.50 8.04 12.41
CA ASN A 34 -33.06 9.36 12.89
C ASN A 34 -32.97 9.38 14.42
N GLY A 35 -31.97 10.08 14.96
CA GLY A 35 -31.87 10.42 16.39
C GLY A 35 -30.91 11.59 16.57
N LEU A 36 -31.48 12.77 16.84
CA LEU A 36 -30.79 14.04 17.09
C LEU A 36 -30.13 14.06 18.48
N ASN A 37 -28.90 14.54 18.58
CA ASN A 37 -28.43 15.30 19.76
C ASN A 37 -27.26 16.24 19.39
N PRO A 38 -27.17 17.44 20.00
CA PRO A 38 -26.25 18.50 19.61
C PRO A 38 -24.96 18.40 20.45
N GLY A 39 -23.82 18.10 19.83
CA GLY A 39 -22.51 18.20 20.50
C GLY A 39 -21.49 17.10 20.19
N GLY A 40 -21.83 16.07 19.42
CA GLY A 40 -20.89 15.03 19.01
C GLY A 40 -20.50 15.19 17.54
N ILE A 41 -19.21 15.36 17.23
CA ILE A 41 -18.70 14.98 15.91
C ILE A 41 -18.61 13.46 15.88
N ASP A 42 -19.78 12.84 15.76
CA ASP A 42 -19.92 11.42 15.51
C ASP A 42 -19.66 11.23 14.01
N PHE A 43 -18.44 10.85 13.64
CA PHE A 43 -18.17 10.37 12.28
C PHE A 43 -18.85 9.01 12.13
N ILE A 44 -20.16 9.04 11.86
CA ILE A 44 -20.89 7.88 11.39
C ILE A 44 -20.37 7.61 9.97
N TYR A 45 -19.38 6.73 9.85
CA TYR A 45 -18.95 6.17 8.57
C TYR A 45 -20.04 5.24 8.02
N LYS A 46 -21.17 5.81 7.59
CA LYS A 46 -22.13 5.13 6.72
C LYS A 46 -21.54 5.10 5.33
N ASN A 47 -21.06 3.92 4.93
CA ASN A 47 -20.72 3.53 3.55
C ASN A 47 -20.12 4.65 2.70
N VAL A 48 -19.02 5.25 3.16
CA VAL A 48 -18.24 6.14 2.31
C VAL A 48 -17.61 5.26 1.24
N VAL A 49 -18.20 5.25 0.04
CA VAL A 49 -17.47 4.90 -1.16
C VAL A 49 -16.38 5.95 -1.26
N VAL A 50 -15.22 5.63 -0.70
CA VAL A 50 -14.06 6.51 -0.69
C VAL A 50 -13.66 6.67 -2.16
N PRO A 51 -13.81 7.87 -2.75
CA PRO A 51 -13.36 8.07 -4.12
C PRO A 51 -11.86 7.78 -4.16
N PRO A 52 -11.37 7.05 -5.18
CA PRO A 52 -9.95 6.83 -5.33
C PRO A 52 -9.27 8.20 -5.40
N PRO A 53 -8.20 8.43 -4.61
CA PRO A 53 -7.52 9.71 -4.61
C PRO A 53 -7.02 10.04 -6.03
N PRO A 54 -7.02 11.32 -6.43
CA PRO A 54 -6.54 11.72 -7.74
C PRO A 54 -5.10 11.23 -7.94
N THR A 55 -4.81 10.67 -9.12
CA THR A 55 -3.56 9.95 -9.43
C THR A 55 -2.26 10.76 -9.26
N SER A 56 -2.38 12.07 -9.03
CA SER A 56 -1.27 12.98 -8.73
C SER A 56 -0.96 13.15 -7.24
N GLN A 57 -1.89 12.84 -6.34
CA GLN A 57 -1.72 12.99 -4.90
C GLN A 57 -1.39 11.66 -4.23
N ASN A 58 -0.51 11.70 -3.23
CA ASN A 58 -0.20 10.55 -2.41
C ASN A 58 -1.08 10.63 -1.16
N THR A 59 -1.95 9.65 -0.98
CA THR A 59 -2.87 9.59 0.17
C THR A 59 -2.58 8.31 0.91
N PHE A 60 -2.37 8.38 2.22
CA PHE A 60 -2.12 7.21 3.05
C PHE A 60 -3.30 6.98 3.99
N GLU A 61 -3.63 5.71 4.18
CA GLU A 61 -4.70 5.27 5.08
C GLU A 61 -4.16 4.28 6.10
N PHE A 62 -4.56 4.45 7.35
CA PHE A 62 -4.03 3.73 8.50
C PHE A 62 -5.15 3.05 9.28
N PHE A 63 -4.83 1.85 9.75
CA PHE A 63 -5.79 0.91 10.32
C PHE A 63 -5.29 0.42 11.68
N LYS A 64 -6.21 0.34 12.64
CA LYS A 64 -5.88 -0.13 14.00
C LYS A 64 -5.59 -1.63 14.00
N ASP A 65 -6.33 -2.37 13.19
CA ASP A 65 -6.25 -3.83 13.14
C ASP A 65 -5.39 -4.31 11.97
N LYS A 66 -5.09 -5.62 11.97
CA LYS A 66 -4.46 -6.29 10.83
C LYS A 66 -5.42 -6.39 9.64
N ASN A 67 -4.88 -6.69 8.46
CA ASN A 67 -5.62 -6.90 7.22
C ASN A 67 -6.59 -5.75 6.91
N TYR A 68 -6.19 -4.51 7.19
CA TYR A 68 -6.93 -3.29 6.88
C TYR A 68 -8.28 -3.19 7.60
N GLY A 69 -8.37 -3.76 8.80
CA GLY A 69 -9.54 -3.61 9.67
C GLY A 69 -9.50 -2.29 10.45
N ASN A 70 -10.65 -1.65 10.60
CA ASN A 70 -10.83 -0.47 11.45
C ASN A 70 -9.93 0.71 11.03
N SER A 71 -10.24 1.29 9.86
CA SER A 71 -9.62 2.53 9.38
C SER A 71 -9.90 3.65 10.38
N PHE A 72 -8.87 4.41 10.73
CA PHE A 72 -9.01 5.47 11.74
C PHE A 72 -8.33 6.79 11.35
N TYR A 73 -7.41 6.77 10.39
CA TYR A 73 -6.72 7.97 9.95
C TYR A 73 -6.38 7.89 8.47
N ARG A 74 -6.61 9.00 7.77
CA ARG A 74 -6.30 9.16 6.35
C ARG A 74 -5.74 10.55 6.12
N VAL A 75 -4.66 10.65 5.36
CA VAL A 75 -3.94 11.91 5.17
C VAL A 75 -3.29 11.97 3.79
N ASP A 76 -3.33 13.15 3.19
CA ASP A 76 -2.54 13.45 1.99
C ASP A 76 -1.12 13.84 2.40
N VAL A 77 -0.16 13.16 1.80
CA VAL A 77 1.26 13.26 2.18
C VAL A 77 2.11 13.88 1.09
N GLU A 78 3.06 14.69 1.54
CA GLU A 78 4.09 15.28 0.70
C GLU A 78 5.44 14.61 0.93
N PHE A 79 6.33 14.73 -0.07
CA PHE A 79 7.69 14.24 0.05
C PHE A 79 8.44 14.98 1.17
N ASN A 80 9.23 14.22 1.93
CA ASN A 80 10.10 14.68 3.01
C ASN A 80 9.39 15.33 4.22
N LYS A 81 8.06 15.33 4.27
CA LYS A 81 7.30 15.75 5.46
C LYS A 81 7.00 14.57 6.37
N CYS A 82 7.13 14.80 7.67
CA CYS A 82 6.75 13.82 8.69
C CYS A 82 5.27 13.96 9.05
N TYR A 83 4.59 12.82 9.22
CA TYR A 83 3.20 12.77 9.63
C TYR A 83 3.07 11.86 10.85
N ASP A 84 2.56 12.41 11.95
CA ASP A 84 2.13 11.67 13.13
C ASP A 84 0.73 11.13 12.90
N VAL A 85 0.61 9.80 12.87
CA VAL A 85 -0.62 9.11 12.46
C VAL A 85 -1.22 8.26 13.58
N GLY A 86 -0.52 8.15 14.72
CA GLY A 86 -0.89 7.25 15.81
C GLY A 86 -0.50 5.80 15.53
N ALA A 87 -0.53 4.96 16.55
CA ALA A 87 -0.11 3.57 16.42
C ALA A 87 -1.02 2.80 15.43
N PHE A 88 -0.43 2.19 14.39
CA PHE A 88 -1.16 1.44 13.37
C PHE A 88 -0.59 0.03 13.16
N ASN A 89 -1.48 -0.94 12.92
CA ASN A 89 -1.08 -2.32 12.64
C ASN A 89 -1.08 -2.64 11.14
N SER A 90 -1.86 -1.93 10.33
CA SER A 90 -1.79 -2.04 8.87
C SER A 90 -2.01 -0.68 8.21
N ALA A 91 -1.59 -0.55 6.94
CA ALA A 91 -1.71 0.68 6.19
C ALA A 91 -1.83 0.41 4.69
N ILE A 92 -2.41 1.35 3.94
CA ILE A 92 -2.41 1.36 2.48
C ILE A 92 -1.88 2.71 1.99
N PHE A 93 -0.86 2.66 1.15
CA PHE A 93 -0.20 3.83 0.55
C PHE A 93 -0.66 4.00 -0.91
N TYR A 94 -1.59 4.93 -1.11
CA TYR A 94 -2.08 5.31 -2.44
C TYR A 94 -1.19 6.37 -3.08
N GLY A 95 -1.30 6.51 -4.40
CA GLY A 95 -0.58 7.51 -5.18
C GLY A 95 0.50 6.92 -6.08
N ARG A 96 1.51 7.73 -6.37
CA ARG A 96 2.56 7.38 -7.33
C ARG A 96 3.41 6.24 -6.79
N LYS A 97 3.63 5.23 -7.64
CA LYS A 97 4.41 4.03 -7.32
C LYS A 97 5.92 4.27 -7.42
N ASN A 98 6.38 5.43 -6.95
CA ASN A 98 7.79 5.83 -6.92
C ASN A 98 8.23 6.21 -5.50
N GLY A 99 9.50 5.94 -5.18
CA GLY A 99 10.03 6.20 -3.85
C GLY A 99 9.66 5.14 -2.82
N TYR A 100 9.77 5.53 -1.55
CA TYR A 100 9.52 4.63 -0.43
C TYR A 100 8.90 5.40 0.74
N VAL A 101 8.10 4.69 1.52
CA VAL A 101 7.58 5.17 2.80
C VAL A 101 8.48 4.63 3.89
N ARG A 102 9.01 5.52 4.73
CA ARG A 102 9.65 5.13 5.98
C ARG A 102 8.62 5.22 7.09
N MET A 103 8.40 4.10 7.79
CA MET A 103 7.52 4.00 8.95
C MET A 103 8.36 3.98 10.21
N TYR A 104 8.00 4.79 11.21
CA TYR A 104 8.77 5.00 12.44
C TYR A 104 7.99 4.58 13.67
N THR A 105 8.67 4.00 14.65
CA THR A 105 8.03 3.51 15.89
C THR A 105 7.57 4.65 16.79
N GLY A 106 8.31 5.77 16.81
CA GLY A 106 8.00 6.97 17.59
C GLY A 106 7.20 8.02 16.80
N SER A 107 6.73 9.04 17.51
CA SER A 107 6.20 10.26 16.90
C SER A 107 7.33 11.14 16.34
N GLY A 108 6.99 12.11 15.49
CA GLY A 108 7.94 13.03 14.88
C GLY A 108 8.99 12.36 14.00
N CYS A 109 8.69 11.18 13.44
CA CYS A 109 9.63 10.39 12.63
C CYS A 109 10.91 10.02 13.40
N THR A 110 10.74 9.68 14.69
CA THR A 110 11.84 9.28 15.59
C THR A 110 11.83 7.77 15.88
N GLY A 111 12.96 7.28 16.40
CA GLY A 111 13.11 5.88 16.80
C GLY A 111 13.47 4.94 15.65
N GLY A 112 13.20 3.65 15.86
CA GLY A 112 13.41 2.62 14.85
C GLY A 112 12.45 2.80 13.68
N GLY A 113 12.83 2.30 12.50
CA GLY A 113 11.95 2.38 11.34
C GLY A 113 12.30 1.44 10.21
N VAL A 114 11.33 1.24 9.33
CA VAL A 114 11.42 0.34 8.18
C VAL A 114 11.01 1.08 6.91
N ASN A 115 11.71 0.78 5.82
CA ASN A 115 11.39 1.32 4.50
C ASN A 115 10.50 0.34 3.73
N ARG A 116 9.47 0.87 3.08
CA ARG A 116 8.55 0.15 2.19
C ARG A 116 8.57 0.80 0.83
N LEU A 117 8.93 0.04 -0.20
CA LEU A 117 8.89 0.54 -1.57
C LEU A 117 7.45 0.76 -2.01
N MET A 118 7.16 1.95 -2.54
CA MET A 118 5.82 2.29 -3.04
C MET A 118 5.40 1.41 -4.22
N SER A 119 6.34 0.80 -4.95
CA SER A 119 6.05 -0.01 -6.14
C SER A 119 5.43 -1.37 -5.84
N ASN A 120 5.85 -2.05 -4.76
CA ASN A 120 5.46 -3.43 -4.48
C ASN A 120 5.21 -3.74 -3.00
N GLN A 121 5.41 -2.77 -2.10
CA GLN A 121 5.23 -2.92 -0.66
C GLN A 121 4.32 -1.82 -0.10
N TYR A 122 3.38 -1.34 -0.90
CA TYR A 122 2.54 -0.19 -0.57
C TYR A 122 1.44 -0.50 0.45
N ALA A 123 1.22 -1.76 0.81
CA ALA A 123 0.13 -2.16 1.70
C ALA A 123 0.62 -3.18 2.75
N PRO A 124 1.29 -2.73 3.83
CA PRO A 124 1.60 -3.61 4.95
C PRO A 124 0.32 -4.04 5.69
N SER A 125 0.10 -5.35 5.81
CA SER A 125 -1.14 -5.93 6.36
C SER A 125 -1.08 -6.30 7.86
N ASP A 126 0.11 -6.54 8.42
CA ASP A 126 0.28 -6.85 9.86
C ASP A 126 1.69 -6.49 10.33
N ASN A 127 1.84 -5.26 10.83
CA ASN A 127 3.13 -4.74 11.28
C ASN A 127 3.66 -5.50 12.50
N LYS A 128 2.78 -5.85 13.45
CA LYS A 128 3.21 -6.56 14.66
C LYS A 128 3.72 -7.95 14.34
N LEU A 129 3.09 -8.67 13.41
CA LEU A 129 3.58 -9.96 12.95
C LEU A 129 4.86 -9.84 12.11
N GLN A 130 4.93 -8.87 11.20
CA GLN A 130 6.05 -8.73 10.27
C GLN A 130 7.31 -8.13 10.90
N TYR A 131 7.16 -7.24 11.88
CA TYR A 131 8.24 -6.43 12.44
C TYR A 131 8.35 -6.51 13.96
N GLY A 132 7.45 -7.24 14.64
CA GLY A 132 7.42 -7.31 16.10
C GLY A 132 6.96 -6.01 16.78
N THR A 133 6.49 -5.02 16.02
CA THR A 133 6.12 -3.70 16.56
C THR A 133 5.02 -3.03 15.72
N GLN A 134 4.45 -1.95 16.26
CA GLN A 134 3.62 -1.01 15.53
C GLN A 134 4.41 0.26 15.22
N PHE A 135 3.92 1.03 14.25
CA PHE A 135 4.50 2.31 13.87
C PHE A 135 3.51 3.43 14.20
N SER A 136 4.03 4.63 14.44
CA SER A 136 3.24 5.78 14.92
C SER A 136 3.37 7.01 14.05
N SER A 137 4.41 7.07 13.19
CA SER A 137 4.61 8.16 12.24
C SER A 137 5.23 7.65 10.94
N VAL A 138 5.07 8.44 9.87
CA VAL A 138 5.55 8.08 8.53
C VAL A 138 6.15 9.27 7.79
N GLN A 139 7.00 8.97 6.80
CA GLN A 139 7.53 9.93 5.85
C GLN A 139 7.58 9.31 4.46
N LEU A 140 7.04 10.01 3.46
CA LEU A 140 7.22 9.64 2.05
C LEU A 140 8.54 10.25 1.54
N LEU A 141 9.40 9.42 0.97
CA LEU A 141 10.74 9.81 0.52
C LEU A 141 10.92 9.49 -0.98
N PRO A 142 11.63 10.35 -1.74
CA PRO A 142 11.88 10.11 -3.14
C PRO A 142 12.75 8.87 -3.33
N ALA A 143 12.60 8.20 -4.47
CA ALA A 143 13.49 7.09 -4.82
C ALA A 143 14.94 7.60 -4.84
N PRO A 144 15.92 6.84 -4.30
CA PRO A 144 17.31 7.22 -4.42
C PRO A 144 17.64 7.38 -5.91
N ARG A 145 18.12 8.56 -6.31
CA ARG A 145 18.56 8.77 -7.68
C ARG A 145 19.71 7.80 -7.93
N ALA A 146 19.56 6.92 -8.90
CA ALA A 146 20.69 6.15 -9.40
C ALA A 146 21.73 7.16 -9.91
N VAL A 147 22.81 7.34 -9.15
CA VAL A 147 23.97 8.11 -9.62
C VAL A 147 24.56 7.27 -10.75
N ARG A 148 24.28 7.64 -12.00
CA ARG A 148 24.93 7.00 -13.15
C ARG A 148 26.41 7.32 -13.05
N PRO A 149 27.31 6.33 -12.98
CA PRO A 149 28.73 6.61 -13.02
C PRO A 149 29.04 7.32 -14.34
N VAL A 150 29.66 8.50 -14.24
CA VAL A 150 30.20 9.19 -15.42
C VAL A 150 31.41 8.38 -15.87
N ILE A 151 31.19 7.46 -16.82
CA ILE A 151 32.28 6.77 -17.50
C ILE A 151 32.94 7.81 -18.40
N LYS A 152 34.00 8.47 -17.91
CA LYS A 152 34.88 9.29 -18.76
C LYS A 152 35.61 8.34 -19.71
N LYS A 153 35.12 8.26 -20.95
CA LYS A 153 35.83 7.58 -22.05
C LYS A 153 37.14 8.37 -22.27
N ARG A 154 38.28 7.84 -21.80
CA ARG A 154 39.58 8.36 -22.23
C ARG A 154 39.67 8.12 -23.74
N ARG A 155 39.65 9.19 -24.53
CA ARG A 155 40.13 9.11 -25.91
C ARG A 155 41.60 8.74 -25.81
N ARG A 156 41.92 7.57 -26.37
CA ARG A 156 43.29 7.18 -26.63
C ARG A 156 43.60 7.91 -27.93
N ASP A 157 44.28 9.04 -27.81
CA ASP A 157 44.87 9.70 -28.96
C ASP A 157 46.08 8.81 -29.29
N ASP A 158 45.90 7.95 -30.29
CA ASP A 158 47.01 7.22 -30.88
C ASP A 158 47.71 8.21 -31.81
N ASP A 159 48.89 8.64 -31.39
CA ASP A 159 49.86 9.37 -32.20
C ASP A 159 50.23 8.50 -33.41
N GLU A 160 49.70 8.83 -34.59
CA GLU A 160 50.22 8.32 -35.86
C GLU A 160 51.30 9.29 -36.37
N ASN A 161 52.51 8.74 -36.43
CA ASN A 161 53.77 9.31 -36.91
C ASN A 161 53.84 9.33 -38.45
#